data_AF-A0A645FZM2-F1
#
_entry.id   AF-A0A645FZM2-F1
#
_cell.length_a   1.000
_cell.length_b   1.000
_cell.length_c   1.000
_cell.angle_alpha   90.00
_cell.angle_beta   90.00
_cell.angle_gamma   90.00
#
_symmetry.space_group_name_H-M   'P 1'
#
loop_
_entity.id
_entity.type
_entity.pdbx_description
1 polymer ?
#
loop_
_entity_poly.entity_id
_entity_poly.type
_entity_poly.pdbx_seq_one_letter_code
_entity_poly.pdbx_strand_id
1 'polypeptide(L)'
;MPSVLKMIGIRDDGKSGVIQIVKKESTCAASVKYIKRLGCFILPSGGSSNKATEIIGSEEFRTLIKQVREEFDYVIIDTPPAHVVADCLVIAPYVDSLIFAIRNDYAKTKDIIHTIEDLESAGVEILGSVLTMTDEAAVSSYFSARKGSSYYSRNRKRYGGYYAARPMQLPASAETDVVSEI
;
A
#
# COMPACT_ATOMS: atom_id res chain seq x y z
N MET A 1 -1.47 -10.54 -11.91
CA MET A 1 -2.40 -10.39 -10.77
C MET A 1 -1.69 -9.56 -9.70
N PRO A 2 -2.26 -8.44 -9.25
CA PRO A 2 -1.70 -7.61 -8.18
C PRO A 2 -1.44 -8.42 -6.90
N SER A 3 -0.33 -8.14 -6.23
CA SER A 3 0.13 -8.84 -5.01
C SER A 3 -0.87 -8.76 -3.85
N VAL A 4 -1.52 -7.61 -3.68
CA VAL A 4 -2.49 -7.37 -2.60
C VAL A 4 -3.72 -8.27 -2.72
N LEU A 5 -4.26 -8.46 -3.93
CA LEU A 5 -5.43 -9.34 -4.15
C LEU A 5 -5.09 -10.80 -3.81
N LYS A 6 -3.88 -11.25 -4.17
CA LYS A 6 -3.38 -12.58 -3.80
C LYS A 6 -3.26 -12.76 -2.30
N MET A 7 -2.74 -11.75 -1.60
CA MET A 7 -2.54 -11.78 -0.15
C MET A 7 -3.86 -11.80 0.64
N ILE A 8 -4.90 -11.19 0.08
CA ILE A 8 -6.22 -11.09 0.72
C ILE A 8 -7.13 -12.28 0.34
N GLY A 9 -6.71 -13.12 -0.61
CA GLY A 9 -7.47 -14.30 -1.06
C GLY A 9 -8.59 -13.97 -2.04
N ILE A 10 -8.54 -12.80 -2.68
CA ILE A 10 -9.54 -12.36 -3.65
C ILE A 10 -9.03 -12.70 -5.05
N ARG A 11 -9.86 -13.37 -5.84
CA ARG A 11 -9.60 -13.53 -7.28
C ARG A 11 -9.95 -12.23 -8.00
N ASP A 12 -8.97 -11.70 -8.72
CA ASP A 12 -9.22 -10.73 -9.79
C ASP A 12 -9.79 -11.50 -10.98
N ASP A 13 -11.07 -11.34 -11.25
CA ASP A 13 -11.74 -11.92 -12.42
C ASP A 13 -11.36 -11.19 -13.71
N GLY A 14 -10.68 -10.04 -13.62
CA GLY A 14 -10.30 -9.20 -14.75
C GLY A 14 -11.50 -8.56 -15.46
N LYS A 15 -12.71 -8.67 -14.89
CA LYS A 15 -13.95 -8.18 -15.48
C LYS A 15 -14.39 -6.84 -14.89
N SER A 16 -13.94 -6.53 -13.68
CA SER A 16 -14.26 -5.28 -12.98
C SER A 16 -13.04 -4.78 -12.19
N GLY A 17 -12.74 -3.49 -12.28
CA GLY A 17 -11.62 -2.87 -11.59
C GLY A 17 -11.25 -1.50 -12.17
N VAL A 18 -10.15 -0.93 -11.71
CA VAL A 18 -9.65 0.38 -12.16
C VAL A 18 -9.58 0.47 -13.68
N ILE A 19 -9.04 -0.55 -14.36
CA ILE A 19 -8.87 -0.56 -15.81
C ILE A 19 -10.22 -0.44 -16.54
N GLN A 20 -11.22 -1.23 -16.14
CA GLN A 20 -12.55 -1.22 -16.78
C GLN A 20 -13.31 0.07 -16.47
N ILE A 21 -13.16 0.63 -15.27
CA ILE A 21 -13.77 1.92 -14.94
C ILE A 21 -13.18 3.03 -15.81
N VAL A 22 -11.85 3.07 -15.95
CA VAL A 22 -11.18 4.06 -16.80
C VAL A 22 -11.59 3.91 -18.26
N LYS A 23 -11.81 2.68 -18.74
CA LYS A 23 -12.36 2.40 -20.07
C LYS A 23 -13.87 2.64 -20.21
N LYS A 24 -14.56 3.01 -19.13
CA LYS A 24 -16.03 3.18 -19.06
C LYS A 24 -16.82 1.89 -19.35
N GLU A 25 -16.19 0.75 -19.12
CA GLU A 25 -16.78 -0.60 -19.25
C GLU A 25 -17.45 -1.06 -17.95
N SER A 26 -17.14 -0.42 -16.82
CA SER A 26 -17.71 -0.71 -15.49
C SER A 26 -17.85 0.57 -14.66
N THR A 27 -18.57 0.51 -13.55
CA THR A 27 -18.72 1.60 -12.58
C THR A 27 -17.93 1.33 -11.31
N CYS A 28 -17.64 2.40 -10.54
CA CYS A 28 -16.98 2.28 -9.24
C CYS A 28 -17.80 1.38 -8.29
N ALA A 29 -19.09 1.67 -8.13
CA ALA A 29 -20.00 0.92 -7.25
C ALA A 29 -20.06 -0.58 -7.58
N ALA A 30 -20.02 -0.96 -8.86
CA ALA A 30 -20.05 -2.36 -9.27
C ALA A 30 -18.69 -3.08 -9.11
N SER A 31 -17.58 -2.33 -9.03
CA SER A 31 -16.23 -2.89 -9.01
C SER A 31 -15.61 -2.92 -7.61
N VAL A 32 -16.16 -2.14 -6.67
CA VAL A 32 -15.71 -2.12 -5.27
C VAL A 32 -16.28 -3.32 -4.52
N LYS A 33 -15.41 -4.06 -3.81
CA LYS A 33 -15.78 -5.25 -3.05
C LYS A 33 -15.51 -5.04 -1.56
N TYR A 34 -16.51 -5.30 -0.71
CA TYR A 34 -16.35 -5.22 0.75
C TYR A 34 -15.72 -6.50 1.31
N ILE A 35 -14.66 -6.36 2.10
CA ILE A 35 -13.92 -7.46 2.70
C ILE A 35 -14.19 -7.50 4.21
N LYS A 36 -15.21 -8.27 4.58
CA LYS A 36 -15.71 -8.39 5.96
C LYS A 36 -14.61 -8.71 6.98
N ARG A 37 -13.68 -9.61 6.66
CA ARG A 37 -12.55 -10.00 7.53
C ARG A 37 -11.65 -8.82 7.89
N LEU A 38 -11.46 -7.88 6.95
CA LEU A 38 -10.55 -6.75 7.12
C LEU A 38 -11.29 -5.46 7.48
N GLY A 39 -12.62 -5.45 7.37
CA GLY A 39 -13.44 -4.26 7.59
C GLY A 39 -13.17 -3.14 6.57
N CYS A 40 -12.68 -3.48 5.37
CA CYS A 40 -12.31 -2.50 4.35
C CYS A 40 -12.92 -2.84 2.99
N PHE A 41 -12.94 -1.85 2.10
CA PHE A 41 -13.32 -2.00 0.71
C PHE A 41 -12.08 -2.11 -0.17
N ILE A 42 -12.19 -2.88 -1.26
CA ILE A 42 -11.11 -3.08 -2.21
C ILE A 42 -11.63 -2.79 -3.61
N LEU A 43 -10.90 -1.95 -4.33
CA LEU A 43 -11.02 -1.77 -5.77
C LEU A 43 -9.84 -2.48 -6.45
N PRO A 44 -10.07 -3.63 -7.14
CA PRO A 44 -9.01 -4.34 -7.85
C PRO A 44 -8.52 -3.55 -9.07
N SER A 45 -7.33 -3.89 -9.60
CA SER A 45 -6.84 -3.28 -10.85
C SER A 45 -7.70 -3.67 -12.06
N GLY A 46 -8.33 -4.85 -12.03
CA GLY A 46 -9.15 -5.36 -13.13
C GLY A 46 -8.30 -5.97 -14.25
N GLY A 47 -7.24 -6.70 -13.88
CA GLY A 47 -6.27 -7.29 -14.81
C GLY A 47 -4.95 -6.55 -14.89
N SER A 48 -4.21 -6.77 -15.98
CA SER A 48 -2.86 -6.22 -16.22
C SER A 48 -2.86 -5.40 -17.52
N SER A 49 -2.16 -4.27 -17.54
CA SER A 49 -2.06 -3.40 -18.71
C SER A 49 -0.62 -2.95 -18.93
N ASN A 50 -0.14 -2.99 -20.17
CA ASN A 50 1.16 -2.43 -20.55
C ASN A 50 1.13 -0.90 -20.68
N LYS A 51 -0.03 -0.27 -20.44
CA LYS A 51 -0.29 1.17 -20.55
C LYS A 51 -0.71 1.78 -19.21
N ALA A 52 -0.15 1.28 -18.09
CA ALA A 52 -0.53 1.72 -16.75
C ALA A 52 -0.36 3.25 -16.58
N THR A 53 0.75 3.79 -17.04
CA THR A 53 1.06 5.23 -17.00
C THR A 53 -0.01 6.07 -17.74
N GLU A 54 -0.44 5.65 -18.93
CA GLU A 54 -1.50 6.33 -19.71
C GLU A 54 -2.85 6.27 -18.98
N ILE A 55 -3.17 5.12 -18.37
CA ILE A 55 -4.42 4.92 -17.61
C ILE A 55 -4.44 5.84 -16.40
N ILE A 56 -3.35 5.88 -15.61
CA ILE A 56 -3.25 6.72 -14.41
C ILE A 56 -3.30 8.20 -14.78
N GLY A 57 -2.66 8.59 -15.90
CA GLY A 57 -2.67 9.98 -16.39
C GLY A 57 -3.97 10.44 -17.06
N SER A 58 -4.99 9.58 -17.17
CA SER A 58 -6.25 9.92 -17.83
C SER A 58 -7.18 10.79 -16.97
N GLU A 59 -8.06 11.57 -17.61
CA GLU A 59 -9.12 12.32 -16.91
C GLU A 59 -10.15 11.38 -16.27
N GLU A 60 -10.35 10.19 -16.84
CA GLU A 60 -11.18 9.15 -16.25
C GLU A 60 -10.63 8.65 -14.92
N PHE A 61 -9.32 8.41 -14.82
CA PHE A 61 -8.69 8.03 -13.55
C PHE A 61 -8.79 9.15 -12.52
N ARG A 62 -8.58 10.41 -12.94
CA ARG A 62 -8.80 11.58 -12.08
C ARG A 62 -10.22 11.65 -11.52
N THR A 63 -11.21 11.37 -12.38
CA THR A 63 -12.62 11.35 -11.99
C THR A 63 -12.90 10.23 -10.99
N LEU A 64 -12.34 9.04 -11.24
CA LEU A 64 -12.43 7.91 -10.30
C LEU A 64 -11.84 8.27 -8.92
N ILE A 65 -10.65 8.87 -8.86
CA ILE A 65 -10.06 9.25 -7.57
C ILE A 65 -10.93 10.26 -6.83
N LYS A 66 -11.49 11.26 -7.52
CA LYS A 66 -12.42 12.22 -6.89
C LYS A 66 -13.64 11.52 -6.28
N GLN A 67 -14.26 10.61 -7.03
CA GLN A 67 -15.41 9.84 -6.54
C GLN A 67 -15.04 9.01 -5.29
N VAL A 68 -13.92 8.28 -5.34
CA VAL A 68 -13.47 7.45 -4.21
C VAL A 68 -13.13 8.32 -3.00
N ARG A 69 -12.56 9.52 -3.19
CA ARG A 69 -12.28 10.45 -2.09
C ARG A 69 -13.52 11.03 -1.42
N GLU A 70 -14.65 11.12 -2.12
CA GLU A 70 -15.93 11.58 -1.55
C GLU A 70 -16.62 10.48 -0.71
N GLU A 71 -16.40 9.22 -1.07
CA GLU A 71 -17.09 8.06 -0.48
C GLU A 71 -16.32 7.41 0.68
N PHE A 72 -15.00 7.64 0.80
CA PHE A 72 -14.15 6.97 1.79
C PHE A 72 -13.32 7.96 2.60
N ASP A 73 -13.24 7.74 3.92
CA ASP A 73 -12.41 8.55 4.83
C ASP A 73 -10.90 8.41 4.51
N TYR A 74 -10.48 7.22 4.10
CA TYR A 74 -9.09 6.90 3.77
C TYR A 74 -9.03 6.05 2.52
N VAL A 75 -8.17 6.47 1.57
CA VAL A 75 -7.92 5.77 0.32
C VAL A 75 -6.44 5.38 0.27
N ILE A 76 -6.17 4.08 0.31
CA ILE A 76 -4.80 3.55 0.19
C ILE A 76 -4.61 3.04 -1.24
N ILE A 77 -3.61 3.58 -1.93
CA ILE A 77 -3.26 3.17 -3.27
C ILE A 77 -1.96 2.36 -3.23
N ASP A 78 -2.03 1.09 -3.61
CA ASP A 78 -0.85 0.24 -3.78
C ASP A 78 -0.21 0.49 -5.15
N THR A 79 1.09 0.77 -5.16
CA THR A 79 1.84 1.13 -6.36
C THR A 79 2.98 0.15 -6.63
N PRO A 80 3.38 -0.04 -7.90
CA PRO A 80 4.58 -0.81 -8.21
C PRO A 80 5.85 -0.14 -7.65
N PRO A 81 6.98 -0.87 -7.51
CA PRO A 81 8.17 -0.35 -6.85
C PRO A 81 8.69 0.98 -7.45
N ALA A 82 8.79 2.01 -6.61
CA ALA A 82 9.15 3.38 -7.02
C ALA A 82 10.51 3.48 -7.75
N HIS A 83 11.48 2.64 -7.39
CA HIS A 83 12.82 2.64 -7.99
C HIS A 83 12.89 2.11 -9.44
N VAL A 84 11.84 1.43 -9.93
CA VAL A 84 11.84 0.77 -11.24
C VAL A 84 10.83 1.40 -12.20
N VAL A 85 9.82 2.10 -11.68
CA VAL A 85 8.65 2.46 -12.49
C VAL A 85 8.22 3.90 -12.25
N ALA A 86 8.15 4.68 -13.33
CA ALA A 86 7.64 6.04 -13.38
C ALA A 86 6.19 6.18 -12.87
N ASP A 87 5.46 5.08 -12.71
CA ASP A 87 4.07 5.03 -12.27
C ASP A 87 3.87 5.63 -10.86
N CYS A 88 4.85 5.54 -9.96
CA CYS A 88 4.78 6.23 -8.66
C CYS A 88 4.80 7.76 -8.82
N LEU A 89 5.55 8.29 -9.78
CA LEU A 89 5.57 9.73 -10.06
C LEU A 89 4.29 10.19 -10.75
N VAL A 90 3.67 9.34 -11.58
CA VAL A 90 2.41 9.69 -12.25
C VAL A 90 1.23 9.65 -11.29
N ILE A 91 1.31 8.89 -10.19
CA ILE A 91 0.26 8.88 -9.17
C ILE A 91 0.36 10.05 -8.18
N ALA A 92 1.53 10.68 -8.10
CA ALA A 92 1.83 11.80 -7.21
C ALA A 92 0.71 12.86 -7.12
N PRO A 93 0.12 13.34 -8.23
CA PRO A 93 -0.87 14.42 -8.17
C PRO A 93 -2.22 14.00 -7.57
N TYR A 94 -2.44 12.70 -7.36
CA TYR A 94 -3.70 12.13 -6.90
C TYR A 94 -3.68 11.76 -5.41
N VAL A 95 -2.51 11.77 -4.78
CA VAL A 95 -2.32 11.37 -3.38
C VAL A 95 -1.95 12.58 -2.53
N ASP A 96 -2.43 12.61 -1.29
CA ASP A 96 -2.09 13.67 -0.35
C ASP A 96 -0.70 13.47 0.25
N SER A 97 -0.32 12.21 0.49
CA SER A 97 0.98 11.85 1.05
C SER A 97 1.38 10.41 0.73
N LEU A 98 2.67 10.10 0.90
CA LEU A 98 3.27 8.82 0.59
C LEU A 98 3.94 8.18 1.82
N ILE A 99 3.81 6.85 1.94
CA ILE A 99 4.59 6.03 2.86
C ILE A 99 5.58 5.19 2.05
N PHE A 100 6.87 5.32 2.35
CA PHE A 100 7.92 4.67 1.57
C PHE A 100 8.34 3.33 2.20
N ALA A 101 7.94 2.21 1.60
CA ALA A 101 8.31 0.88 2.09
C ALA A 101 9.71 0.46 1.58
N ILE A 102 10.63 0.21 2.50
CA ILE A 102 12.00 -0.21 2.22
C ILE A 102 12.16 -1.65 2.70
N ARG A 103 12.60 -2.56 1.83
CA ARG A 103 12.96 -3.92 2.25
C ARG A 103 14.37 -3.93 2.83
N ASN A 104 14.50 -4.51 4.02
CA ASN A 104 15.79 -4.67 4.68
C ASN A 104 16.77 -5.49 3.83
N ASP A 105 18.01 -5.04 3.78
CA ASP A 105 19.13 -5.70 3.07
C ASP A 105 18.85 -6.05 1.60
N TYR A 106 18.11 -5.17 0.90
CA TYR A 106 17.71 -5.40 -0.49
C TYR A 106 18.17 -4.29 -1.44
N ALA A 107 17.75 -3.04 -1.20
CA ALA A 107 18.12 -1.90 -2.03
C ALA A 107 19.34 -1.17 -1.47
N LYS A 108 20.20 -0.63 -2.34
CA LYS A 108 21.35 0.17 -1.91
C LYS A 108 20.86 1.52 -1.38
N THR A 109 21.50 2.03 -0.33
CA THR A 109 21.15 3.31 0.29
C THR A 109 21.12 4.46 -0.71
N LYS A 110 22.05 4.51 -1.67
CA LYS A 110 22.08 5.54 -2.70
C LYS A 110 20.82 5.55 -3.59
N ASP A 111 20.30 4.38 -3.92
CA ASP A 111 19.14 4.24 -4.81
C ASP A 111 17.85 4.64 -4.05
N ILE A 112 17.80 4.33 -2.74
CA ILE A 112 16.75 4.79 -1.82
C ILE A 112 16.73 6.31 -1.73
N ILE A 113 17.89 6.94 -1.48
CA ILE A 113 18.01 8.40 -1.35
C ILE A 113 17.58 9.08 -2.66
N HIS A 114 18.07 8.60 -3.80
CA HIS A 114 17.72 9.18 -5.09
C HIS A 114 16.22 9.08 -5.38
N THR A 115 15.58 7.95 -5.05
CA THR A 115 14.13 7.78 -5.21
C THR A 115 13.34 8.76 -4.33
N ILE A 116 13.81 9.03 -3.10
CA ILE A 116 13.19 10.01 -2.20
C ILE A 116 13.30 11.41 -2.80
N GLU A 117 14.48 11.79 -3.29
CA GLU A 117 14.70 13.10 -3.92
C GLU A 117 13.80 13.31 -5.15
N ASP A 118 13.62 12.28 -5.97
CA ASP A 118 12.72 12.32 -7.14
C ASP A 118 11.24 12.51 -6.73
N LEU A 119 10.80 11.81 -5.69
CA LEU A 119 9.42 11.91 -5.17
C LEU A 119 9.16 13.27 -4.51
N GLU A 120 10.11 13.80 -3.75
CA GLU A 120 10.02 15.14 -3.18
C GLU A 120 10.01 16.21 -4.28
N SER A 121 10.84 16.05 -5.32
CA SER A 121 10.87 16.95 -6.48
C SER A 121 9.56 16.92 -7.28
N ALA A 122 8.84 15.81 -7.27
CA ALA A 122 7.50 15.68 -7.85
C ALA A 122 6.40 16.34 -7.01
N GLY A 123 6.74 16.89 -5.83
CA GLY A 123 5.82 17.62 -4.96
C GLY A 123 4.97 16.74 -4.04
N VAL A 124 5.33 15.46 -3.86
CA VAL A 124 4.63 14.55 -2.94
C VAL A 124 5.23 14.66 -1.54
N GLU A 125 4.37 14.88 -0.54
CA GLU A 125 4.80 14.80 0.85
C GLU A 125 5.05 13.33 1.26
N ILE A 126 6.26 13.03 1.73
CA ILE A 126 6.59 11.72 2.29
C ILE A 126 6.38 11.76 3.81
N LEU A 127 5.35 11.07 4.31
CA LEU A 127 5.05 11.01 5.76
C LEU A 127 6.15 10.29 6.55
N GLY A 128 6.83 9.36 5.89
CA GLY A 128 7.91 8.58 6.47
C GLY A 128 8.17 7.29 5.71
N SER A 129 9.05 6.46 6.26
CA SER A 129 9.41 5.18 5.69
C SER A 129 9.14 4.01 6.64
N VAL A 130 8.86 2.84 6.06
CA VAL A 130 8.64 1.59 6.77
C VAL A 130 9.71 0.60 6.34
N LEU A 131 10.56 0.18 7.27
CA LEU A 131 11.51 -0.91 7.04
C LEU A 131 10.80 -2.25 7.21
N THR A 132 10.79 -3.04 6.14
CA THR A 132 10.09 -4.33 6.03
C THR A 132 11.08 -5.49 5.95
N MET A 133 10.62 -6.70 6.27
CA MET A 133 11.44 -7.94 6.27
C MET A 133 12.69 -7.84 7.16
N THR A 134 12.55 -7.17 8.30
CA THR A 134 13.60 -7.12 9.32
C THR A 134 13.59 -8.41 10.16
N ASP A 135 14.77 -8.85 10.57
CA ASP A 135 14.91 -9.89 11.58
C ASP A 135 14.66 -9.26 12.96
N GLU A 136 13.70 -9.81 13.71
CA GLU A 136 13.34 -9.37 15.05
C GLU A 136 14.53 -9.38 16.02
N ALA A 137 15.43 -10.36 15.87
CA ALA A 137 16.66 -10.46 16.67
C ALA A 137 17.64 -9.33 16.33
N ALA A 138 17.75 -8.96 15.04
CA ALA A 138 18.56 -7.83 14.59
C ALA A 138 18.02 -6.49 15.09
N VAL A 139 16.69 -6.31 15.06
CA VAL A 139 16.02 -5.12 15.58
C VAL A 139 16.19 -4.99 17.10
N SER A 140 15.96 -6.08 17.85
CA SER A 140 16.09 -6.11 19.31
C SER A 140 17.53 -5.85 19.77
N SER A 141 18.53 -6.46 19.13
CA SER A 141 19.95 -6.23 19.42
C SER A 141 20.38 -4.79 19.10
N TYR A 142 19.89 -4.19 18.01
CA TYR A 142 20.13 -2.78 17.68
C TYR A 142 19.59 -1.83 18.76
N PHE A 143 18.36 -2.06 19.24
CA PHE A 143 17.80 -1.28 20.35
C PHE A 143 18.53 -1.53 21.69
N SER A 144 19.09 -2.72 21.87
CA SER A 144 19.86 -3.09 23.07
C SER A 144 21.24 -2.44 23.10
N ALA A 145 21.93 -2.38 21.96
CA ALA A 145 23.25 -1.76 21.80
C ALA A 145 23.21 -0.23 21.98
N ARG A 146 22.08 0.41 21.67
CA ARG A 146 21.90 1.87 21.80
C ARG A 146 21.48 2.37 23.19
N LYS A 147 21.35 1.49 24.20
CA LYS A 147 21.07 1.86 25.60
C LYS A 147 22.16 2.76 26.26
N GLY A 148 23.25 3.09 25.57
CA GLY A 148 24.29 4.02 26.05
C GLY A 148 24.11 5.50 25.70
N SER A 149 23.12 5.89 24.87
CA SER A 149 22.95 7.30 24.46
C SER A 149 21.69 7.94 25.06
N SER A 150 21.91 8.96 25.89
CA SER A 150 20.95 9.72 26.73
C SER A 150 19.71 10.27 25.98
N TYR A 151 19.73 10.32 24.64
CA TYR A 151 18.66 10.90 23.82
C TYR A 151 17.39 10.05 23.69
N TYR A 152 17.47 8.71 23.79
CA TYR A 152 16.33 7.82 23.49
C TYR A 152 15.42 7.47 24.68
N SER A 153 15.77 7.89 25.90
CA SER A 153 15.03 7.50 27.11
C SER A 153 13.62 8.11 27.20
N ARG A 154 13.29 9.15 26.43
CA ARG A 154 11.98 9.80 26.49
C ARG A 154 10.89 9.13 25.63
N ASN A 155 11.24 8.39 24.58
CA ASN A 155 10.24 7.82 23.64
C ASN A 155 9.91 6.34 23.87
N ARG A 156 10.58 5.69 24.83
CA ARG A 156 10.40 4.26 25.12
C ARG A 156 8.98 3.88 25.59
N LYS A 157 8.25 4.83 26.18
CA LYS A 157 6.86 4.60 26.64
C LYS A 157 5.81 4.63 25.52
N ARG A 158 6.11 5.15 24.32
CA ARG A 158 5.14 5.24 23.21
C ARG A 158 5.19 4.07 22.23
N TYR A 159 6.36 3.48 21.97
CA TYR A 159 6.52 2.40 20.96
C TYR A 159 6.52 0.98 21.54
N GLY A 160 6.80 0.81 22.85
CA GLY A 160 6.82 -0.51 23.49
C GLY A 160 5.46 -1.20 23.56
N GLY A 161 4.35 -0.47 23.43
CA GLY A 161 2.99 -1.03 23.42
C GLY A 161 2.57 -1.64 22.10
N TYR A 162 3.11 -1.18 20.97
CA TYR A 162 2.68 -1.63 19.64
C TYR A 162 3.25 -3.00 19.26
N TYR A 163 4.47 -3.32 19.68
CA TYR A 163 5.13 -4.60 19.40
C TYR A 163 4.91 -5.67 20.48
N ALA A 164 4.34 -5.29 21.63
CA ALA A 164 3.92 -6.24 22.66
C ALA A 164 2.47 -6.75 22.44
N ALA A 165 1.75 -6.21 21.45
CA ALA A 165 0.49 -6.76 21.01
C ALA A 165 0.77 -8.10 20.32
N ARG A 166 0.15 -9.17 20.83
CA ARG A 166 0.23 -10.53 20.27
C ARG A 166 0.11 -10.48 18.74
N PRO A 167 0.89 -11.28 17.98
CA PRO A 167 0.62 -11.45 16.56
C PRO A 167 -0.86 -11.80 16.41
N MET A 168 -1.54 -11.12 15.49
CA MET A 168 -2.94 -11.37 15.18
C MET A 168 -3.07 -12.84 14.74
N GLN A 169 -3.48 -13.70 15.67
CA GLN A 169 -3.77 -15.09 15.37
C GLN A 169 -5.05 -15.11 14.53
N LEU A 170 -4.89 -15.42 13.25
CA LEU A 170 -6.02 -15.66 12.37
C LEU A 170 -6.86 -16.80 12.98
N PRO A 171 -8.16 -16.60 13.23
CA PRO A 171 -9.02 -17.70 13.67
C PRO A 171 -9.04 -18.77 12.57
N ALA A 172 -8.96 -20.04 12.96
CA ALA A 172 -8.94 -21.18 12.03
C ALA A 172 -10.16 -21.24 11.08
N SER A 173 -11.24 -20.53 11.39
CA SER A 173 -12.41 -20.36 10.53
C SER A 173 -12.19 -19.44 9.32
N ALA A 174 -11.05 -18.75 9.22
CA ALA A 174 -10.72 -17.90 8.07
C ALA A 174 -10.35 -18.70 6.80
N GLU A 175 -10.29 -20.04 6.87
CA GLU A 175 -10.04 -20.92 5.72
C GLU A 175 -11.31 -21.33 4.96
N THR A 176 -12.53 -20.94 5.39
CA THR A 176 -13.75 -21.58 4.83
C THR A 176 -14.88 -20.68 4.35
N ASP A 177 -14.71 -19.36 4.27
CA ASP A 177 -15.74 -18.49 3.66
C ASP A 177 -15.35 -18.04 2.25
N VAL A 178 -15.07 -19.01 1.38
CA VAL A 178 -15.34 -18.88 -0.07
C VAL A 178 -16.60 -19.68 -0.35
N VAL A 179 -17.70 -19.29 0.28
CA VAL A 179 -19.00 -19.87 -0.03
C VAL A 179 -19.64 -18.98 -1.08
N SER A 180 -19.82 -19.60 -2.24
CA SER A 180 -20.83 -19.31 -3.26
C SER A 180 -21.96 -18.41 -2.76
N GLU A 181 -22.20 -17.32 -3.48
CA GLU A 181 -23.51 -17.07 -4.10
C GLU A 181 -23.45 -15.83 -5.01
N ILE A 182 -23.82 -16.11 -6.27
CA ILE A 182 -24.19 -15.22 -7.40
C ILE A 182 -23.03 -14.53 -8.14
#